data_AF-M0ETH3-F1
#
_entry.id   AF-M0ETH3-F1
#
_cell.length_a   1.000
_cell.length_b   1.000
_cell.length_c   1.000
_cell.angle_alpha   90.00
_cell.angle_beta   90.00
_cell.angle_gamma   90.00
#
_symmetry.space_group_name_H-M   'P 1'
#
loop_
_entity.id
_entity.type
_entity.pdbx_description
1 polymer ?
#
loop_
_entity_poly.entity_id
_entity_poly.type
_entity_poly.pdbx_seq_one_letter_code
_entity_poly.pdbx_strand_id
1 'polypeptide(L)'
;MGVSAGDEMNDGSDSDVSGRNTPKKRLLRGIAIQTAAIAAAVHLLWAWPRLGSPPDARPYFFVAGSALAAAVAVATLRGGEYRRLYALGAGTLGAFLGGFLAWHGGDAAAALAAEPLAVAAVIVEVVGVGAFLGLYRLAPPTSVAVARRREGEPDEKGRNEAEEGAP
;
A
#
# COMPACT_ATOMS: atom_id res chain seq x y z
N MET A 1 26.94 -3.36 52.72
CA MET A 1 27.36 -3.88 51.39
C MET A 1 26.24 -3.55 50.42
N GLY A 2 26.52 -2.67 49.47
CA GLY A 2 25.53 -2.01 48.62
C GLY A 2 24.99 -2.89 47.50
N VAL A 3 23.77 -2.55 47.09
CA VAL A 3 22.99 -3.11 45.98
C VAL A 3 23.68 -2.82 44.63
N SER A 4 23.68 -3.77 43.71
CA SER A 4 23.73 -3.49 42.28
C SER A 4 22.63 -4.30 41.61
N ALA A 5 21.54 -3.59 41.32
CA ALA A 5 20.46 -4.01 40.46
C ALA A 5 20.70 -3.38 39.09
N GLY A 6 20.38 -4.15 38.04
CA GLY A 6 20.19 -3.65 36.68
C GLY A 6 21.43 -3.69 35.82
N ASP A 7 21.47 -4.64 34.87
CA ASP A 7 21.78 -4.29 33.47
C ASP A 7 21.48 -5.43 32.47
N GLU A 8 20.24 -5.93 32.42
CA GLU A 8 19.79 -6.73 31.26
C GLU A 8 18.37 -6.29 30.86
N MET A 9 18.25 -5.01 30.51
CA MET A 9 17.11 -4.50 29.75
C MET A 9 17.54 -4.25 28.30
N ASN A 10 16.80 -4.89 27.39
CA ASN A 10 16.45 -4.41 26.06
C ASN A 10 17.42 -4.64 24.88
N ASP A 11 17.48 -5.88 24.36
CA ASP A 11 18.00 -6.18 22.99
C ASP A 11 16.88 -6.69 22.03
N GLY A 12 15.61 -6.51 22.41
CA GLY A 12 14.46 -7.00 21.63
C GLY A 12 13.93 -6.02 20.58
N SER A 13 14.17 -4.72 20.72
CA SER A 13 13.55 -3.67 19.89
C SER A 13 14.31 -3.36 18.61
N ASP A 14 15.64 -3.43 18.64
CA ASP A 14 16.47 -2.87 17.57
C ASP A 14 16.60 -3.81 16.37
N SER A 15 16.65 -5.13 16.62
CA SER A 15 16.65 -6.15 15.57
C SER A 15 15.34 -6.14 14.74
N ASP A 16 14.21 -5.85 15.41
CA ASP A 16 12.86 -5.88 14.82
C ASP A 16 12.48 -4.57 14.09
N VAL A 17 13.16 -3.46 14.41
CA VAL A 17 13.13 -2.20 13.65
C VAL A 17 14.06 -2.27 12.43
N SER A 18 15.21 -2.95 12.56
CA SER A 18 16.22 -3.07 11.50
C SER A 18 15.74 -3.88 10.29
N GLY A 19 14.96 -4.97 10.51
CA GLY A 19 14.36 -5.77 9.43
C GLY A 19 13.25 -5.07 8.63
N ARG A 20 12.62 -4.04 9.21
CA ARG A 20 11.50 -3.27 8.63
C ARG A 20 11.94 -2.20 7.64
N ASN A 21 13.15 -1.67 7.83
CA ASN A 21 13.64 -0.46 7.15
C ASN A 21 14.85 -0.71 6.25
N THR A 22 15.07 -1.94 5.80
CA THR A 22 16.13 -2.20 4.81
C THR A 22 15.97 -1.23 3.62
N PRO A 23 17.05 -0.65 3.09
CA PRO A 23 16.98 0.39 2.06
C PRO A 23 16.17 -0.08 0.83
N LYS A 24 16.26 -1.38 0.51
CA LYS A 24 15.46 -2.02 -0.53
C LYS A 24 13.95 -1.97 -0.26
N LYS A 25 13.50 -2.31 0.96
CA LYS A 25 12.07 -2.24 1.32
C LYS A 25 11.54 -0.81 1.29
N ARG A 26 12.32 0.16 1.77
CA ARG A 26 11.94 1.59 1.71
C ARG A 26 11.79 2.09 0.28
N LEU A 27 12.73 1.73 -0.59
CA LEU A 27 12.66 2.06 -2.01
C LEU A 27 11.43 1.44 -2.68
N LEU A 28 11.21 0.13 -2.52
CA LEU A 28 10.03 -0.55 -3.09
C LEU A 28 8.73 0.05 -2.59
N ARG A 29 8.65 0.42 -1.31
CA ARG A 29 7.48 1.07 -0.72
C ARG A 29 7.24 2.45 -1.32
N GLY A 30 8.29 3.25 -1.53
CA GLY A 30 8.20 4.51 -2.25
C GLY A 30 7.66 4.32 -3.67
N ILE A 31 8.21 3.37 -4.43
CA ILE A 31 7.75 3.05 -5.79
C ILE A 31 6.29 2.61 -5.79
N ALA A 32 5.89 1.71 -4.89
CA ALA A 32 4.52 1.21 -4.79
C ALA A 32 3.51 2.34 -4.49
N ILE A 33 3.86 3.27 -3.59
CA ILE A 33 3.00 4.41 -3.26
C ILE A 33 2.87 5.35 -4.47
N GLN A 34 4.00 5.72 -5.09
CA GLN A 34 4.01 6.64 -6.22
C GLN A 34 3.25 6.06 -7.42
N THR A 35 3.50 4.80 -7.75
CA THR A 35 2.82 4.15 -8.87
C THR A 35 1.31 4.00 -8.63
N ALA A 36 0.88 3.63 -7.43
CA ALA A 36 -0.54 3.58 -7.10
C ALA A 36 -1.22 4.96 -7.18
N ALA A 37 -0.56 6.01 -6.70
CA ALA A 37 -1.08 7.38 -6.78
C ALA A 37 -1.16 7.89 -8.22
N ILE A 38 -0.12 7.64 -9.03
CA ILE A 38 -0.09 8.03 -10.44
C ILE A 38 -1.15 7.25 -11.23
N ALA A 39 -1.29 5.93 -11.01
CA ALA A 39 -2.32 5.13 -11.65
C ALA A 39 -3.72 5.66 -11.33
N ALA A 40 -3.99 5.99 -10.06
CA ALA A 40 -5.26 6.62 -9.66
C ALA A 40 -5.51 7.93 -10.42
N ALA A 41 -4.51 8.81 -10.51
CA ALA A 41 -4.60 10.08 -11.20
C ALA A 41 -4.86 9.93 -12.71
N VAL A 42 -4.11 9.05 -13.38
CA VAL A 42 -4.27 8.79 -14.81
C VAL A 42 -5.68 8.29 -15.14
N HIS A 43 -6.20 7.36 -14.34
CA HIS A 43 -7.55 6.84 -14.54
C HIS A 43 -8.63 7.87 -14.21
N LEU A 44 -8.42 8.75 -13.22
CA LEU A 44 -9.33 9.86 -12.96
C LEU A 44 -9.33 10.87 -14.11
N LEU A 45 -8.15 11.24 -14.63
CA LEU A 45 -8.04 12.13 -15.79
C LEU A 45 -8.74 11.55 -17.03
N TRP A 46 -8.65 10.23 -17.22
CA TRP A 46 -9.37 9.56 -18.29
C TRP A 46 -10.89 9.50 -18.03
N ALA A 47 -11.31 9.16 -16.81
CA ALA A 47 -12.72 8.92 -16.49
C ALA A 47 -13.53 10.20 -16.32
N TRP A 48 -12.98 11.21 -15.67
CA TRP A 48 -13.66 12.46 -15.31
C TRP A 48 -14.42 13.12 -16.49
N PRO A 49 -13.80 13.37 -17.66
CA PRO A 49 -14.50 14.01 -18.78
C PRO A 49 -15.57 13.12 -19.43
N ARG A 50 -15.62 11.83 -19.08
CA ARG A 50 -16.54 10.84 -19.66
C ARG A 50 -17.70 10.50 -18.73
N LEU A 51 -17.74 11.08 -17.52
CA LEU A 51 -18.85 10.91 -16.58
C LEU A 51 -20.15 11.45 -17.17
N GLY A 52 -21.24 10.71 -16.96
CA GLY A 52 -22.58 11.12 -17.41
C GLY A 52 -22.84 10.92 -18.91
N SER A 53 -21.95 10.23 -19.64
CA SER A 53 -22.18 9.82 -21.03
C SER A 53 -22.96 8.49 -21.09
N PRO A 54 -24.27 8.48 -21.37
CA PRO A 54 -25.03 7.23 -21.45
C PRO A 54 -24.75 6.55 -22.80
N PRO A 55 -24.59 5.22 -22.87
CA PRO A 55 -24.72 4.20 -21.83
C PRO A 55 -23.37 3.66 -21.29
N ASP A 56 -22.31 4.48 -21.22
CA ASP A 56 -20.96 4.00 -20.88
C ASP A 56 -20.73 3.90 -19.36
N ALA A 57 -20.67 2.67 -18.85
CA ALA A 57 -20.41 2.41 -17.42
C ALA A 57 -18.92 2.51 -17.04
N ARG A 58 -17.99 2.50 -18.00
CA ARG A 58 -16.54 2.42 -17.74
C ARG A 58 -16.02 3.54 -16.83
N PRO A 59 -16.38 4.82 -17.05
CA PRO A 59 -15.87 5.92 -16.23
C PRO A 59 -16.17 5.74 -14.74
N TYR A 60 -17.31 5.15 -14.39
CA TYR A 60 -17.70 4.92 -13.00
C TYR A 60 -16.81 3.87 -12.32
N PHE A 61 -16.49 2.77 -13.01
CA PHE A 61 -15.55 1.76 -12.51
C PHE A 61 -14.13 2.32 -12.35
N PHE A 62 -13.68 3.16 -13.28
CA PHE A 62 -12.38 3.80 -13.18
C PHE A 62 -12.31 4.79 -12.02
N VAL A 63 -13.37 5.57 -11.77
CA VAL A 63 -13.44 6.43 -10.58
C VAL A 63 -13.38 5.60 -9.29
N ALA A 64 -14.17 4.53 -9.19
CA ALA A 64 -14.16 3.66 -8.01
C ALA A 64 -12.79 2.96 -7.82
N GLY A 65 -12.21 2.44 -8.89
CA GLY A 65 -10.88 1.83 -8.88
C GLY A 65 -9.79 2.83 -8.50
N SER A 66 -9.85 4.07 -8.99
CA SER A 66 -8.91 5.13 -8.64
C SER A 66 -9.00 5.52 -7.18
N ALA A 67 -10.22 5.60 -6.63
CA ALA A 67 -10.42 5.83 -5.20
C ALA A 67 -9.79 4.71 -4.37
N LEU A 68 -9.98 3.45 -4.78
CA LEU A 68 -9.34 2.29 -4.13
C LEU A 68 -7.80 2.36 -4.24
N ALA A 69 -7.25 2.65 -5.41
CA ALA A 69 -5.81 2.77 -5.61
C ALA A 69 -5.19 3.89 -4.75
N ALA A 70 -5.85 5.05 -4.66
CA ALA A 70 -5.46 6.14 -3.77
C ALA A 70 -5.53 5.72 -2.29
N ALA A 71 -6.59 5.02 -1.88
CA ALA A 71 -6.71 4.51 -0.51
C ALA A 71 -5.59 3.51 -0.18
N VAL A 72 -5.23 2.61 -1.11
CA VAL A 72 -4.10 1.68 -0.96
C VAL A 72 -2.78 2.45 -0.86
N ALA A 73 -2.56 3.49 -1.67
CA ALA A 73 -1.36 4.31 -1.60
C ALA A 73 -1.23 4.98 -0.21
N VAL A 74 -2.31 5.59 0.30
CA VAL A 74 -2.36 6.22 1.62
C VAL A 74 -2.15 5.18 2.73
N ALA A 75 -2.81 4.03 2.66
CA ALA A 75 -2.64 2.95 3.61
C ALA A 75 -1.21 2.40 3.59
N THR A 76 -0.56 2.34 2.42
CA THR A 76 0.83 1.90 2.27
C THR A 76 1.79 2.95 2.79
N LEU A 77 1.47 4.23 2.69
CA LEU A 77 2.25 5.31 3.27
C LEU A 77 2.16 5.30 4.81
N ARG A 78 0.96 5.17 5.37
CA ARG A 78 0.70 5.30 6.81
C ARG A 78 0.85 3.99 7.59
N GLY A 79 0.62 2.85 6.95
CA GLY A 79 0.52 1.54 7.58
C GLY A 79 1.87 0.89 7.92
N GLY A 80 1.82 -0.23 8.64
CA GLY A 80 2.96 -1.10 8.86
C GLY A 80 3.22 -2.06 7.68
N GLU A 81 4.05 -3.08 7.90
CA GLU A 81 4.27 -4.15 6.91
C GLU A 81 3.09 -5.13 6.90
N TYR A 82 2.11 -4.87 6.02
CA TYR A 82 0.93 -5.73 5.90
C TYR A 82 0.90 -6.44 4.55
N ARG A 83 1.24 -7.73 4.57
CA ARG A 83 1.23 -8.59 3.36
C ARG A 83 -0.10 -8.57 2.60
N ARG A 84 -1.24 -8.53 3.31
CA ARG A 84 -2.57 -8.37 2.69
C ARG A 84 -2.75 -7.04 1.96
N LEU A 85 -2.21 -5.96 2.49
CA LEU A 85 -2.25 -4.64 1.85
C LEU A 85 -1.43 -4.64 0.55
N TYR A 86 -0.27 -5.31 0.54
CA TYR A 86 0.54 -5.43 -0.67
C TYR A 86 -0.13 -6.30 -1.73
N ALA A 87 -0.78 -7.41 -1.33
CA ALA A 87 -1.59 -8.20 -2.25
C ALA A 87 -2.76 -7.40 -2.83
N LEU A 88 -3.43 -6.59 -1.99
CA LEU A 88 -4.49 -5.70 -2.44
C LEU A 88 -3.97 -4.69 -3.45
N GLY A 89 -2.83 -4.05 -3.20
CA GLY A 89 -2.22 -3.11 -4.15
C GLY A 89 -1.83 -3.76 -5.48
N ALA A 90 -1.22 -4.94 -5.44
CA ALA A 90 -0.91 -5.69 -6.66
C ALA A 90 -2.19 -6.09 -7.42
N GLY A 91 -3.23 -6.52 -6.69
CA GLY A 91 -4.52 -6.90 -7.26
C GLY A 91 -5.24 -5.72 -7.90
N THR A 92 -5.26 -4.55 -7.25
CA THR A 92 -5.90 -3.34 -7.77
C THR A 92 -5.24 -2.89 -9.07
N LEU A 93 -3.90 -2.78 -9.11
CA LEU A 93 -3.19 -2.40 -10.34
C LEU A 93 -3.29 -3.48 -11.41
N GLY A 94 -3.23 -4.76 -11.02
CA GLY A 94 -3.44 -5.88 -11.92
C GLY A 94 -4.83 -5.93 -12.52
N ALA A 95 -5.86 -5.47 -11.80
CA ALA A 95 -7.23 -5.39 -12.31
C ALA A 95 -7.38 -4.31 -13.39
N PHE A 96 -6.68 -3.18 -13.28
CA PHE A 96 -6.66 -2.19 -14.36
C PHE A 96 -5.97 -2.74 -15.62
N LEU A 97 -4.77 -3.30 -15.48
CA LEU A 97 -4.02 -3.98 -16.56
C LEU A 97 -4.86 -5.08 -17.23
N GLY A 98 -5.41 -5.98 -16.41
CA GLY A 98 -6.22 -7.09 -16.87
C GLY A 98 -7.51 -6.61 -17.54
N GLY A 99 -8.15 -5.57 -16.99
CA GLY A 99 -9.31 -4.92 -17.58
C GLY A 99 -9.00 -4.30 -18.94
N PHE A 100 -7.88 -3.61 -19.08
CA PHE A 100 -7.41 -3.04 -20.36
C PHE A 100 -7.25 -4.12 -21.43
N LEU A 101 -6.54 -5.22 -21.09
CA LEU A 101 -6.32 -6.34 -22.01
C LEU A 101 -7.62 -7.09 -22.34
N ALA A 102 -8.46 -7.35 -21.35
CA ALA A 102 -9.74 -8.01 -21.55
C ALA A 102 -10.68 -7.18 -22.44
N TRP A 103 -10.61 -5.85 -22.32
CA TRP A 103 -11.43 -4.93 -23.10
C TRP A 103 -10.95 -4.76 -24.54
N HIS A 104 -9.65 -4.51 -24.74
CA HIS A 104 -9.10 -4.27 -26.08
C HIS A 104 -8.74 -5.54 -26.84
N GLY A 105 -8.52 -6.67 -26.14
CA GLY A 105 -8.17 -7.94 -26.76
C GLY A 105 -6.98 -7.83 -27.72
N GLY A 106 -7.19 -8.28 -28.97
CA GLY A 106 -6.17 -8.21 -30.03
C GLY A 106 -5.78 -6.79 -30.45
N ASP A 107 -6.61 -5.78 -30.15
CA ASP A 107 -6.41 -4.39 -30.56
C ASP A 107 -5.67 -3.55 -29.51
N ALA A 108 -5.17 -4.17 -28.43
CA ALA A 108 -4.49 -3.48 -27.34
C ALA A 108 -3.31 -2.61 -27.83
N ALA A 109 -2.55 -3.08 -28.82
CA ALA A 109 -1.43 -2.32 -29.39
C ALA A 109 -1.90 -1.05 -30.12
N ALA A 110 -3.00 -1.14 -30.89
CA ALA A 110 -3.59 0.01 -31.57
C ALA A 110 -4.17 1.02 -30.57
N ALA A 111 -4.80 0.53 -29.49
CA ALA A 111 -5.31 1.38 -28.41
C ALA A 111 -4.18 2.17 -27.71
N LEU A 112 -3.05 1.53 -27.44
CA LEU A 112 -1.88 2.21 -26.86
C LEU A 112 -1.30 3.26 -27.80
N ALA A 113 -1.26 3.00 -29.11
CA ALA A 113 -0.77 3.96 -30.09
C ALA A 113 -1.69 5.20 -30.20
N ALA A 114 -2.99 5.03 -29.97
CA ALA A 114 -3.97 6.11 -30.09
C ALA A 114 -4.13 6.94 -28.81
N GLU A 115 -3.79 6.40 -27.64
CA GLU A 115 -4.07 7.02 -26.34
C GLU A 115 -2.80 7.09 -25.46
N PRO A 116 -2.13 8.25 -25.38
CA PRO A 116 -0.94 8.45 -24.56
C PRO A 116 -1.15 8.14 -23.07
N LEU A 117 -2.35 8.40 -22.53
CA LEU A 117 -2.65 8.07 -21.13
C LEU A 117 -2.67 6.56 -20.88
N ALA A 118 -3.05 5.75 -21.87
CA ALA A 118 -3.03 4.29 -21.76
C ALA A 118 -1.60 3.77 -21.66
N VAL A 119 -0.66 4.36 -22.41
CA VAL A 119 0.78 4.03 -22.29
C VAL A 119 1.30 4.35 -20.90
N ALA A 120 0.98 5.54 -20.38
CA ALA A 120 1.37 5.93 -19.02
C ALA A 120 0.78 4.99 -17.96
N ALA A 121 -0.51 4.64 -18.09
CA ALA A 121 -1.18 3.69 -17.19
C ALA A 121 -0.46 2.34 -17.17
N VAL A 122 -0.26 1.71 -18.33
CA VAL A 122 0.38 0.37 -18.41
C VAL A 122 1.77 0.37 -17.79
N ILE A 123 2.61 1.37 -18.09
CA ILE A 123 3.97 1.45 -17.54
C ILE A 123 3.92 1.53 -16.01
N VAL A 124 3.11 2.44 -15.49
CA VAL A 124 3.00 2.69 -14.05
C VAL A 124 2.44 1.46 -13.33
N GLU A 125 1.44 0.81 -13.91
CA GLU A 125 0.81 -0.37 -13.33
C GLU A 125 1.75 -1.57 -13.32
N VAL A 126 2.49 -1.84 -14.39
CA VAL A 126 3.47 -2.94 -14.43
C VAL A 126 4.54 -2.74 -13.36
N VAL A 127 5.08 -1.51 -13.24
CA VAL A 127 6.07 -1.17 -12.22
C VAL A 127 5.47 -1.30 -10.82
N GLY A 128 4.26 -0.81 -10.61
CA GLY A 128 3.57 -0.86 -9.33
C GLY A 128 3.23 -2.29 -8.88
N VAL A 129 2.72 -3.12 -9.80
CA VAL A 129 2.49 -4.56 -9.55
C VAL A 129 3.79 -5.23 -9.13
N GLY A 130 4.88 -4.99 -9.87
CA GLY A 130 6.20 -5.53 -9.51
C GLY A 130 6.65 -5.10 -8.11
N ALA A 131 6.47 -3.82 -7.76
CA ALA A 131 6.83 -3.30 -6.44
C ALA A 131 5.99 -3.92 -5.31
N PHE A 132 4.67 -3.99 -5.47
CA PHE A 132 3.77 -4.61 -4.49
C PHE A 132 4.03 -6.10 -4.32
N LEU A 133 4.30 -6.84 -5.40
CA LEU A 133 4.67 -8.25 -5.33
C LEU A 133 6.03 -8.45 -4.64
N GLY A 134 6.99 -7.56 -4.90
CA GLY A 134 8.27 -7.54 -4.19
C GLY A 134 8.09 -7.35 -2.68
N LEU A 135 7.26 -6.38 -2.28
CA LEU A 135 6.92 -6.17 -0.87
C LEU A 135 6.15 -7.36 -0.28
N TYR A 136 5.19 -7.93 -1.01
CA TYR A 136 4.44 -9.12 -0.58
C TYR A 136 5.34 -10.32 -0.28
N ARG A 137 6.42 -10.49 -1.06
CA ARG A 137 7.40 -11.56 -0.87
C ARG A 137 8.32 -11.31 0.32
N LEU A 138 8.64 -10.04 0.61
CA LEU A 138 9.53 -9.64 1.70
C LEU A 138 8.80 -9.45 3.04
N ALA A 139 7.48 -9.33 3.04
CA ALA A 139 6.69 -9.07 4.23
C ALA A 139 6.40 -10.35 5.03
N PRO A 140 6.52 -10.31 6.37
CA PRO A 140 6.05 -11.40 7.22
C PRO A 140 4.52 -11.59 7.12
N PRO A 141 3.98 -12.76 7.51
CA PRO A 141 2.54 -12.99 7.58
C PRO A 141 1.83 -11.90 8.40
N THR A 142 0.68 -11.42 7.92
CA THR A 142 -0.03 -10.26 8.51
C THR A 142 -0.42 -10.46 9.98
N SER A 143 -0.69 -11.69 10.42
CA SER A 143 -0.94 -12.01 11.83
C SER A 143 0.22 -11.62 12.75
N VAL A 144 1.45 -11.87 12.32
CA VAL A 144 2.67 -11.53 13.07
C VAL A 144 2.87 -10.01 13.14
N ALA A 145 2.61 -9.30 12.03
CA ALA A 145 2.73 -7.85 11.99
C ALA A 145 1.68 -7.16 12.89
N VAL A 146 0.46 -7.69 12.96
CA VAL A 146 -0.60 -7.17 13.83
C VAL A 146 -0.29 -7.45 15.31
N ALA A 147 0.24 -8.63 15.64
CA ALA A 147 0.64 -8.98 17.01
C ALA A 147 1.69 -7.99 17.56
N ARG A 148 2.75 -7.71 16.80
CA ARG A 148 3.79 -6.73 17.20
C ARG A 148 3.26 -5.32 17.39
N ARG A 149 2.27 -4.89 16.58
CA ARG A 149 1.65 -3.57 16.74
C ARG A 149 0.88 -3.47 18.05
N ARG A 150 0.22 -4.57 18.46
CA ARG A 150 -0.56 -4.63 19.70
C ARG A 150 0.32 -4.69 20.95
N GLU A 151 1.46 -5.37 20.86
CA GLU A 151 2.45 -5.44 21.95
C GLU A 151 3.17 -4.11 22.19
N GLY A 152 3.27 -3.24 21.17
CA GLY A 152 3.88 -1.91 21.26
C GLY A 152 2.92 -0.76 21.61
N GLU A 153 1.62 -1.00 21.77
CA GLU A 153 0.67 -0.02 22.30
C GLU A 153 0.78 -0.05 23.84
N PRO A 154 1.32 0.99 24.51
CA PRO A 154 1.37 1.00 25.97
C PRO A 154 -0.06 0.95 26.51
N ASP A 155 -0.31 0.02 27.43
CA ASP A 155 -1.62 -0.24 28.01
C ASP A 155 -2.13 1.05 28.69
N GLU A 156 -3.08 1.75 28.05
CA GLU A 156 -3.67 3.00 28.56
C GLU A 156 -4.33 2.81 29.95
N LYS A 157 -4.53 1.57 30.39
CA LYS A 157 -4.99 1.25 31.74
C LYS A 157 -4.02 1.64 32.85
N GLY A 158 -2.70 1.60 32.61
CA GLY A 158 -1.71 1.93 33.65
C GLY A 158 -1.54 3.44 33.90
N ARG A 159 -2.08 4.29 33.02
CA ARG A 159 -1.92 5.75 33.14
C ARG A 159 -2.98 6.39 34.06
N ASN A 160 -4.18 5.81 34.11
CA ASN A 160 -5.26 6.32 34.95
C ASN A 160 -5.09 5.94 36.44
N GLU A 161 -4.49 4.78 36.73
CA GLU A 161 -4.22 4.36 38.12
C GLU A 161 -3.06 5.14 38.77
N ALA A 162 -2.16 5.72 37.97
CA ALA A 162 -1.03 6.54 38.45
C ALA A 162 -1.41 8.00 38.75
N GLU A 163 -2.47 8.53 38.13
CA GLU A 163 -3.00 9.87 38.42
C GLU A 163 -4.00 9.88 39.59
N GLU A 164 -4.67 8.76 39.87
CA GLU A 164 -5.65 8.64 40.97
C GLU A 164 -5.00 8.28 42.33
N GLY A 165 -3.71 7.93 42.33
CA GLY A 165 -2.95 7.51 43.51
C GLY A 165 -2.01 8.56 44.13
N ALA A 166 -2.05 9.81 43.69
CA ALA A 166 -1.23 10.89 44.24
C ALA A 166 -2.03 11.72 45.28
N PRO A 167 -1.81 11.54 46.60
CA PRO A 167 -2.41 12.38 47.65
C PRO A 167 -1.82 13.79 47.71
#